data_AF-L8TLZ7-F1
#
_entry.id   AF-L8TLZ7-F1
#
_cell.length_a   1.000
_cell.length_b   1.000
_cell.length_c   1.000
_cell.angle_alpha   90.00
_cell.angle_beta   90.00
_cell.angle_gamma   90.00
#
_symmetry.space_group_name_H-M   'P 1'
#
loop_
_entity.id
_entity.type
_entity.pdbx_description
1 polymer ?
#
loop_
_entity_poly.entity_id
_entity_poly.type
_entity_poly.pdbx_seq_one_letter_code
_entity_poly.pdbx_strand_id
1 'polypeptide(L)' 'MSMMTAPESDRDHDSSGAAAKEPKHAAGSPKLSHRPASYDRGVQIAAAQLRLVTDRRLGRTTPEWIKELAREEPQAS' A
#
# COMPACT_ATOMS: atom_id res chain seq x y z
N MET A 1 -1.12 -34.43 44.26
CA MET A 1 -2.22 -34.02 45.16
C MET A 1 -1.96 -32.60 45.60
N SER A 2 -2.96 -31.73 45.43
CA SER A 2 -3.01 -30.34 45.90
C SER A 2 -2.66 -30.18 47.37
N MET A 3 -2.19 -29.00 47.77
CA MET A 3 -2.82 -28.08 48.76
C MET A 3 -2.29 -26.66 48.44
N MET A 4 -3.15 -25.68 48.13
CA MET A 4 -3.68 -24.65 49.07
C MET A 4 -2.57 -23.75 49.64
N THR A 5 -2.60 -22.43 49.76
CA THR A 5 -3.46 -21.28 49.40
C THR A 5 -2.68 -20.02 49.87
N ALA A 6 -2.92 -18.87 49.23
CA ALA A 6 -2.42 -17.51 49.52
C ALA A 6 -2.82 -17.00 50.94
N PRO A 7 -2.74 -15.69 51.35
CA PRO A 7 -2.20 -14.47 50.72
C PRO A 7 -1.48 -13.48 51.70
N GLU A 8 -0.87 -12.38 51.21
CA GLU A 8 -0.87 -11.05 51.86
C GLU A 8 -0.34 -10.04 50.81
N SER A 9 -1.22 -9.25 50.17
CA SER A 9 -1.64 -7.91 50.58
C SER A 9 -0.48 -6.97 50.87
N ASP A 10 0.00 -6.29 49.83
CA ASP A 10 0.15 -4.85 49.95
C ASP A 10 -0.59 -4.20 48.78
N ARG A 11 -1.71 -3.58 49.15
CA ARG A 11 -2.62 -2.88 48.26
C ARG A 11 -2.21 -1.42 48.27
N ASP A 12 -1.44 -1.01 47.29
CA ASP A 12 -1.48 0.39 46.85
C ASP A 12 -2.35 0.47 45.59
N HIS A 13 -3.65 0.51 45.86
CA HIS A 13 -4.65 1.05 44.96
C HIS A 13 -4.51 2.58 44.97
N ASP A 14 -3.66 3.13 44.10
CA ASP A 14 -3.87 4.49 43.63
C ASP A 14 -4.62 4.43 42.30
N SER A 15 -5.95 4.49 42.43
CA SER A 15 -6.88 4.53 41.30
C SER A 15 -7.76 5.75 41.48
N SER A 16 -7.35 6.89 40.93
CA SER A 16 -8.23 7.89 40.30
C SER A 16 -7.36 9.04 39.75
N GLY A 17 -7.35 9.40 38.46
CA GLY A 17 -8.28 9.05 37.41
C GLY A 17 -7.84 9.63 36.06
N ALA A 18 -8.48 9.09 35.02
CA ALA A 18 -8.80 9.73 33.76
C ALA A 18 -7.72 10.56 33.03
N ALA A 19 -6.97 9.89 32.17
CA ALA A 19 -6.82 10.37 30.79
C ALA A 19 -6.59 9.17 29.87
N ALA A 20 -7.67 8.70 29.26
CA ALA A 20 -7.63 7.81 28.12
C ALA A 20 -6.64 8.34 27.09
N LYS A 21 -5.56 7.60 26.84
CA LYS A 21 -4.77 7.72 25.62
C LYS A 21 -4.73 6.34 24.97
N GLU A 22 -5.87 5.99 24.40
CA GLU A 22 -6.00 4.96 23.39
C GLU A 22 -5.03 5.19 22.21
N PRO A 23 -4.71 4.13 21.47
CA PRO A 23 -3.43 3.96 20.80
C PRO A 23 -3.29 4.89 19.61
N LYS A 24 -2.15 5.58 19.54
CA LYS A 24 -1.78 6.41 18.40
C LYS A 24 -1.30 5.53 17.24
N HIS A 25 -2.23 4.77 16.65
CA HIS A 25 -2.06 4.30 15.29
C HIS A 25 -2.14 5.51 14.35
N ALA A 26 -1.02 6.18 14.15
CA ALA A 26 -0.79 7.02 13.00
C ALA A 26 0.73 7.14 12.77
N ALA A 27 1.41 5.99 12.72
CA ALA A 27 2.51 5.88 11.77
C ALA A 27 1.86 6.10 10.41
N GLY A 28 1.90 7.34 9.94
CA GLY A 28 1.42 7.69 8.63
C GLY A 28 2.11 6.76 7.66
N SER A 29 1.36 5.78 7.13
CA SER A 29 1.67 5.25 5.81
C SER A 29 2.01 6.47 4.98
N PRO A 30 3.13 6.49 4.22
CA PRO A 30 3.33 7.57 3.28
C PRO A 30 2.04 7.58 2.47
N LYS A 31 1.22 8.62 2.65
CA LYS A 31 0.21 8.96 1.69
C LYS A 31 1.08 9.21 0.49
N LEU A 32 1.24 8.18 -0.34
CA LEU A 32 1.77 8.28 -1.68
C LEU A 32 0.88 9.34 -2.25
N SER A 33 1.35 10.57 -2.19
CA SER A 33 0.73 11.70 -2.81
C SER A 33 0.58 11.22 -4.23
N HIS A 34 -0.65 10.86 -4.60
CA HIS A 34 -1.05 10.56 -5.96
C HIS A 34 -1.06 11.89 -6.72
N ARG A 35 0.04 12.64 -6.60
CA ARG A 35 0.52 13.49 -7.65
C ARG A 35 0.65 12.51 -8.80
N PRO A 36 -0.05 12.71 -9.93
CA PRO A 36 0.26 11.94 -11.11
C PRO A 36 1.74 12.18 -11.30
N ALA A 37 2.57 11.18 -10.98
CA ALA A 37 3.95 11.19 -11.38
C ALA A 37 3.83 11.50 -12.86
N SER A 38 4.51 12.55 -13.31
CA SER A 38 4.83 12.69 -14.71
C SER A 38 5.65 11.45 -15.04
N TYR A 39 4.96 10.32 -15.21
CA TYR A 39 5.52 9.06 -15.58
C TYR A 39 6.25 9.38 -16.86
N ASP A 40 7.52 9.04 -16.87
CA ASP A 40 8.35 9.16 -18.05
C ASP A 40 7.53 8.60 -19.23
N ARG A 41 7.23 9.47 -20.19
CA ARG A 41 6.36 9.13 -21.33
C ARG A 41 6.94 7.95 -22.08
N GLY A 42 8.27 7.83 -22.12
CA GLY A 42 8.97 6.66 -22.66
C GLY A 42 8.62 5.36 -21.92
N VAL A 43 8.54 5.41 -20.59
CA VAL A 43 8.14 4.25 -19.77
C VAL A 43 6.68 3.86 -20.01
N GLN A 44 5.78 4.83 -20.17
CA GLN A 44 4.37 4.56 -20.49
C GLN A 44 4.22 3.87 -21.86
N ILE A 45 4.94 4.36 -22.86
CA ILE A 45 4.97 3.80 -24.21
C ILE A 45 5.55 2.38 -24.19
N ALA A 46 6.69 2.18 -23.52
CA ALA A 46 7.30 0.86 -23.38
C ALA A 46 6.37 -0.14 -22.68
N ALA A 47 5.67 0.30 -21.62
CA ALA A 47 4.67 -0.52 -20.93
C ALA A 47 3.48 -0.86 -21.85
N ALA A 48 3.02 0.09 -22.67
CA ALA A 48 1.95 -0.14 -23.65
C ALA A 48 2.36 -1.15 -24.73
N GLN A 49 3.59 -1.04 -25.26
CA GLN A 49 4.14 -2.00 -26.23
C GLN A 49 4.25 -3.41 -25.64
N LEU A 50 4.76 -3.53 -24.41
CA LEU A 50 4.81 -4.80 -23.70
C LEU A 50 3.41 -5.40 -23.51
N ARG A 51 2.43 -4.55 -23.20
CA ARG A 51 1.04 -4.97 -23.01
C ARG A 51 0.45 -5.56 -24.29
N LEU A 52 0.69 -4.96 -25.46
CA LEU A 52 0.23 -5.49 -26.75
C LEU A 52 0.73 -6.91 -27.02
N VAL A 53 2.02 -7.14 -26.80
CA VAL A 53 2.63 -8.47 -27.02
C VAL A 53 2.05 -9.49 -26.04
N THR A 54 1.88 -9.08 -24.79
CA THR A 54 1.32 -9.94 -23.73
C THR A 54 -0.12 -10.33 -24.01
N ASP A 55 -0.98 -9.36 -24.32
CA ASP A 55 -2.38 -9.61 -24.62
C ASP A 55 -2.53 -10.50 -25.86
N ARG A 56 -1.74 -10.27 -26.93
CA ARG A 56 -1.70 -11.16 -28.10
C ARG A 56 -1.35 -12.60 -27.71
N ARG A 57 -0.33 -12.79 -26.87
CA ARG A 57 0.09 -14.12 -26.40
C ARG A 57 -0.96 -14.81 -25.53
N LEU A 58 -1.72 -14.04 -24.78
CA LEU A 58 -2.79 -14.53 -23.92
C LEU A 58 -4.15 -14.64 -24.62
N GLY A 59 -4.25 -14.30 -25.92
CA GLY A 59 -5.52 -14.26 -26.65
C GLY A 59 -6.50 -13.22 -26.11
N ARG A 60 -6.00 -12.17 -25.44
CA ARG A 60 -6.81 -11.09 -24.86
C ARG A 60 -6.89 -9.91 -25.82
N THR A 61 -8.04 -9.24 -25.80
CA THR A 61 -8.20 -7.99 -26.54
C THR A 61 -7.51 -6.85 -25.81
N THR A 62 -6.53 -6.22 -26.46
CA THR A 62 -5.92 -5.00 -25.95
C THR A 62 -6.86 -3.80 -26.15
N PRO A 63 -7.06 -2.94 -25.13
CA PRO A 63 -7.83 -1.70 -25.27
C PRO A 63 -7.26 -0.75 -26.31
N GLU A 64 -8.12 0.05 -26.95
CA GLU A 64 -7.71 0.91 -28.07
C GLU A 64 -6.73 2.01 -27.64
N TRP A 65 -6.94 2.63 -26.49
CA TRP A 65 -6.03 3.65 -25.94
C TRP A 65 -4.61 3.12 -25.67
N ILE A 66 -4.44 1.82 -25.37
CA ILE A 66 -3.12 1.18 -25.25
C ILE A 66 -2.48 1.01 -26.62
N LYS A 67 -3.27 0.65 -27.65
CA LYS A 67 -2.75 0.53 -29.01
C LYS A 67 -2.29 1.87 -29.54
N GLU A 68 -3.03 2.93 -29.26
CA GLU A 68 -2.65 4.30 -29.62
C GLU A 68 -1.37 4.71 -28.89
N LEU A 69 -1.29 4.51 -27.58
CA LEU A 69 -0.11 4.85 -26.79
C LEU A 69 1.14 4.08 -27.22
N ALA A 70 1.00 2.81 -27.62
CA ALA A 70 2.13 1.99 -28.06
C ALA A 70 2.67 2.35 -29.45
N ARG A 71 1.90 3.10 -30.27
CA ARG A 71 2.35 3.61 -31.58
C ARG A 71 3.27 4.81 -31.46
N GLU A 72 3.30 5.46 -30.31
CA GLU A 72 4.21 6.56 -30.06
C GLU A 72 5.65 6.05 -29.92
N GLU A 73 6.62 6.91 -30.25
CA GLU A 73 8.02 6.60 -30.04
C GLU A 73 8.43 6.97 -28.61
N PRO A 74 9.09 6.06 -27.85
CA PRO A 74 9.63 6.41 -26.55
C PRO A 74 10.72 7.47 -26.79
N GLN A 75 10.45 8.70 -26.39
CA GLN A 75 11.44 9.78 -26.47
C GLN A 75 12.62 9.37 -25.59
N ALA A 76 13.73 8.99 -26.22
CA ALA A 76 14.98 8.73 -25.52
C ALA A 76 15.45 10.08 -24.96
N SER A 77 15.37 10.24 -23.63
CA SER A 77 15.99 11.37 -22.92
C SER A 77 17.50 11.19 -22.82
#